data_AF-A0A5C5WWG1-F1
#
_entry.id   AF-A0A5C5WWG1-F1
#
_cell.length_a   1.000
_cell.length_b   1.000
_cell.length_c   1.000
_cell.angle_alpha   90.00
_cell.angle_beta   90.00
_cell.angle_gamma   90.00
#
_symmetry.space_group_name_H-M   'P 1'
#
loop_
_entity.id
_entity.type
_entity.pdbx_description
1 polymer ?
#
loop_
_entity_poly.entity_id
_entity_poly.type
_entity_poly.pdbx_seq_one_letter_code
_entity_poly.pdbx_strand_id
1 'polypeptide(L)'
;MRTIFQFALIALACVGNVSTTVADGPLQLPSIVAEAEQARVEAVNRATPSAVSIFIPGGGGGGSGVLISPEGYALTNFHVTSPAGSFMRCSLANGNVYDAVIVGIDPVGDLAMIQLLGEDGPRNDWAYATMGNSRAAQAGDWCMVIGNPFLLASNLEPTVTWGILSGVNRYQYPSGTLLEYGDCLQTDASINPGNSGGPIYDAQGRVLGIVGRCSFEKRGRVNVGVGYAISINQCKNFLGYLRSGRILDHATLGATVATAPDGGGVRVTNILESSDAYRRGLRYDSEILEIDGRIVSTANDLQNVMATFPSGWRVKVRFRENGKTQETLVRLRSVHLPDELLEKMKGALPPPPPREEPKPEEGEEEDGESEDDPHGHTTVAESGDIPENVQARLIERNGYANYFFNEQEQQSFIESLRKQNPITDADRESPPRSNWVITGITDDAKAEPVKLMITDEKIAMVVGERSLEADGKGDIYDAISARSIGGITAALDGWRRMIADGPKKFGECYYLGTMPLGGERPLRDCMVGIDGEIEVRFLSHPDSQMVEVIEAFADRDEDPAELWITHDIGNTDAVPSTLDLRYGTESFLKIKVTDWTSTLPDKPNDPGKAIAPEGSNEPKNTGAES
;
A
#
# COMPACT_ATOMS: atom_id res chain seq x y z
N MET A 1 13.20 93.75 6.83
CA MET A 1 12.89 93.44 5.42
C MET A 1 14.05 92.61 4.88
N ARG A 2 13.76 91.35 4.48
CA ARG A 2 14.51 90.36 3.67
C ARG A 2 16.05 90.38 3.53
N THR A 3 16.60 89.16 3.40
CA THR A 3 17.58 88.65 2.38
C THR A 3 18.71 87.84 3.08
N ILE A 4 18.67 86.49 3.13
CA ILE A 4 19.18 85.46 2.17
C ILE A 4 20.72 85.22 2.21
N PHE A 5 21.06 83.98 2.63
CA PHE A 5 22.15 83.06 2.25
C PHE A 5 23.66 83.25 2.62
N GLN A 6 24.14 82.22 3.35
CA GLN A 6 25.31 81.33 3.12
C GLN A 6 26.70 81.52 3.80
N PHE A 7 27.12 80.39 4.39
CA PHE A 7 28.46 79.81 4.65
C PHE A 7 29.47 80.48 5.61
N ALA A 8 29.77 79.82 6.74
CA ALA A 8 30.93 78.91 6.92
C ALA A 8 31.41 78.80 8.39
N LEU A 9 31.35 77.55 8.91
CA LEU A 9 32.36 76.80 9.66
C LEU A 9 32.96 77.30 11.02
N ILE A 10 33.04 76.32 11.94
CA ILE A 10 34.03 76.09 13.03
C ILE A 10 33.56 76.29 14.49
N ALA A 11 33.17 75.13 15.05
CA ALA A 11 33.70 74.49 16.27
C ALA A 11 33.18 74.84 17.67
N LEU A 12 32.70 73.75 18.30
CA LEU A 12 33.20 73.12 19.53
C LEU A 12 32.28 73.15 20.76
N ALA A 13 32.12 71.91 21.26
CA ALA A 13 31.89 71.50 22.64
C ALA A 13 30.45 71.44 23.15
N CYS A 14 29.85 70.26 23.03
CA CYS A 14 29.37 69.46 24.17
C CYS A 14 29.08 68.03 23.70
N VAL A 15 30.13 67.21 23.57
CA VAL A 15 30.00 65.76 23.41
C VAL A 15 29.84 65.17 24.81
N GLY A 16 28.59 64.86 25.17
CA GLY A 16 28.32 63.95 26.29
C GLY A 16 28.66 62.53 25.84
N ASN A 17 29.64 61.93 26.51
CA ASN A 17 30.06 60.54 26.30
C ASN A 17 28.90 59.58 26.57
N VAL A 18 28.17 59.17 25.52
CA VAL A 18 27.51 57.86 25.51
C VAL A 18 28.61 56.88 25.16
N SER A 19 29.12 56.18 26.18
CA SER A 19 30.05 55.09 25.99
C SER A 19 29.31 53.95 25.31
N THR A 20 29.28 53.93 23.98
CA THR A 20 28.96 52.74 23.20
C THR A 20 30.09 51.75 23.44
N THR A 21 29.91 50.85 24.41
CA THR A 21 30.74 49.64 24.49
C THR A 21 30.43 48.80 23.26
N VAL A 22 31.18 49.04 22.19
CA VAL A 22 31.31 48.09 21.09
C VAL A 22 31.95 46.86 21.71
N ALA A 23 31.21 45.76 21.78
CA ALA A 23 31.75 44.49 22.24
C ALA A 23 32.76 43.99 21.19
N ASP A 24 34.03 44.28 21.41
CA ASP A 24 35.14 43.76 20.59
C ASP A 24 35.40 42.30 20.98
N GLY A 25 34.85 41.37 20.17
CA GLY A 25 35.14 39.94 20.22
C GLY A 25 34.10 39.14 19.42
N PRO A 26 34.46 38.00 18.79
CA PRO A 26 33.46 37.13 18.17
C PRO A 26 32.43 36.72 19.23
N LEU A 27 31.14 36.79 18.88
CA LEU A 27 30.03 36.35 19.72
C LEU A 27 30.32 34.93 20.26
N GLN A 28 30.57 34.82 21.56
CA GLN A 28 30.68 33.52 22.21
C GLN A 28 29.27 32.99 22.47
N LEU A 29 28.81 32.07 21.63
CA LEU A 29 27.56 31.35 21.82
C LEU A 29 27.67 30.48 23.09
N PRO A 30 26.65 30.46 23.97
CA PRO A 30 26.57 29.47 25.04
C PRO A 30 26.70 28.05 24.46
N SER A 31 27.43 27.15 25.13
CA SER A 31 27.71 25.80 24.62
C SER A 31 26.44 25.04 24.22
N ILE A 32 25.37 25.19 25.01
CA ILE A 32 24.07 24.56 24.73
C ILE A 32 23.43 25.05 23.43
N VAL A 33 23.65 26.31 23.03
CA VAL A 33 23.14 26.85 21.76
C VAL A 33 23.95 26.29 20.60
N ALA A 34 25.28 26.24 20.74
CA ALA A 34 26.15 25.64 19.74
C ALA A 34 25.85 24.14 19.54
N GLU A 35 25.61 23.40 20.62
CA GLU A 35 25.21 21.99 20.57
C GLU A 35 23.85 21.80 19.86
N ALA A 36 22.87 22.65 20.15
CA ALA A 36 21.56 22.60 19.48
C ALA A 36 21.66 22.95 17.98
N GLU A 37 22.46 23.94 17.61
CA GLU A 37 22.73 24.28 16.21
C GLU A 37 23.43 23.14 15.48
N GLN A 38 24.44 22.53 16.11
CA GLN A 38 25.16 21.38 15.56
C GLN A 38 24.23 20.18 15.38
N ALA A 39 23.39 19.86 16.36
CA ALA A 39 22.42 18.77 16.26
C ALA A 39 21.43 18.99 15.11
N ARG A 40 20.99 20.23 14.89
CA ARG A 40 20.14 20.60 13.76
C ARG A 40 20.85 20.39 12.42
N VAL A 41 22.10 20.83 12.29
CA VAL A 41 22.91 20.64 11.07
C VAL A 41 23.11 19.15 10.78
N GLU A 42 23.41 18.35 11.80
CA GLU A 42 23.56 16.90 11.65
C GLU A 42 22.25 16.22 11.24
N ALA A 43 21.11 16.65 11.78
CA ALA A 43 19.81 16.12 11.39
C ALA A 43 19.49 16.43 9.92
N VAL A 44 19.78 17.64 9.45
CA VAL A 44 19.66 18.01 8.03
C VAL A 44 20.58 17.14 7.18
N ASN A 45 21.86 16.98 7.55
CA ASN A 45 22.81 16.16 6.80
C ASN A 45 22.39 14.68 6.72
N ARG A 46 21.74 14.15 7.77
CA ARG A 46 21.18 12.78 7.75
C ARG A 46 19.96 12.66 6.83
N ALA A 47 19.13 13.70 6.75
CA ALA A 47 17.85 13.67 6.02
C ALA A 47 17.98 14.03 4.53
N THR A 48 18.96 14.85 4.16
CA THR A 48 19.19 15.32 2.78
C THR A 48 19.39 14.20 1.75
N PRO A 49 20.17 13.13 2.00
CA PRO A 49 20.46 12.11 0.99
C PRO A 49 19.24 11.36 0.45
N SER A 50 18.15 11.29 1.23
CA SER A 50 16.91 10.63 0.83
C SER A 50 15.93 11.51 0.06
N ALA A 51 16.18 12.82 -0.05
CA ALA A 51 15.31 13.72 -0.78
C ALA A 51 15.46 13.52 -2.29
N VAL A 52 14.32 13.47 -2.98
CA VAL A 52 14.22 13.27 -4.42
C VAL A 52 13.62 14.51 -5.05
N SER A 53 14.19 14.97 -6.16
CA SER A 53 13.55 15.93 -7.08
C SER A 53 12.87 15.17 -8.20
N ILE A 54 11.64 15.50 -8.54
CA ILE A 54 10.89 14.87 -9.63
C ILE A 54 10.67 15.89 -10.75
N PHE A 55 11.06 15.54 -11.96
CA PHE A 55 10.92 16.37 -13.15
C PHE A 55 9.72 15.92 -13.98
N ILE A 56 8.88 16.88 -14.38
CA ILE A 56 7.80 16.62 -15.33
C ILE A 56 8.38 16.70 -16.76
N PRO A 57 8.09 15.72 -17.65
CA PRO A 57 8.48 15.78 -19.05
C PRO A 57 8.04 17.10 -19.72
N GLY A 58 8.92 17.71 -20.51
CA GLY A 58 8.64 18.99 -21.18
C GLY A 58 8.92 20.25 -20.36
N GLY A 59 9.51 20.14 -19.15
CA GLY A 59 10.09 21.28 -18.43
C GLY A 59 9.08 22.23 -17.75
N GLY A 60 7.79 21.90 -17.76
CA GLY A 60 6.71 22.74 -17.22
C GLY A 60 6.53 22.75 -15.69
N GLY A 61 7.45 22.13 -14.94
CA GLY A 61 7.37 22.05 -13.48
C GLY A 61 8.06 20.83 -12.89
N GLY A 62 7.81 20.59 -11.60
CA GLY A 62 8.36 19.46 -10.87
C GLY A 62 7.87 19.45 -9.44
N GLY A 63 8.20 18.39 -8.71
CA GLY A 63 7.92 18.24 -7.30
C GLY A 63 9.09 17.57 -6.59
N SER A 64 8.82 17.08 -5.39
CA SER A 64 9.80 16.37 -4.57
C SER A 64 9.30 14.97 -4.21
N GLY A 65 10.17 14.16 -3.63
CA GLY A 65 9.89 12.83 -3.11
C GLY A 65 10.84 12.46 -1.99
N VAL A 66 10.66 11.29 -1.40
CA VAL A 66 11.57 10.73 -0.40
C VAL A 66 11.83 9.25 -0.66
N LEU A 67 13.10 8.86 -0.78
CA LEU A 67 13.52 7.46 -0.81
C LEU A 67 13.22 6.81 0.55
N ILE A 68 12.53 5.67 0.52
CA ILE A 68 12.09 4.94 1.72
C ILE A 68 12.67 3.53 1.82
N SER A 69 13.38 3.06 0.79
CA SER A 69 13.94 1.71 0.77
C SER A 69 15.27 1.65 0.01
N PRO A 70 16.11 0.63 0.30
CA PRO A 70 17.37 0.45 -0.39
C PRO A 70 17.21 0.04 -1.86
N GLU A 71 16.05 -0.45 -2.30
CA GLU A 71 15.72 -0.81 -3.70
C GLU A 71 15.30 0.38 -4.57
N GLY A 72 15.25 1.58 -4.01
CA GLY A 72 14.95 2.81 -4.75
C GLY A 72 13.47 3.20 -4.76
N TYR A 73 12.64 2.58 -3.91
CA TYR A 73 11.26 3.02 -3.73
C TYR A 73 11.24 4.39 -3.07
N ALA A 74 10.47 5.32 -3.64
CA ALA A 74 10.25 6.64 -3.09
C ALA A 74 8.76 6.98 -2.99
N LEU A 75 8.39 7.71 -1.94
CA LEU A 75 7.06 8.30 -1.78
C LEU A 75 7.05 9.73 -2.31
N THR A 76 5.92 10.12 -2.89
CA THR A 76 5.62 11.48 -3.33
C THR A 76 4.11 11.69 -3.36
N ASN A 77 3.63 12.86 -3.78
CA ASN A 77 2.21 13.08 -3.95
C ASN A 77 1.70 12.58 -5.32
N PHE A 78 0.45 12.12 -5.35
CA PHE A 78 -0.22 11.77 -6.60
C PHE A 78 -0.28 12.96 -7.56
N HIS A 79 -0.58 14.17 -7.08
CA HIS A 79 -0.64 15.35 -7.94
C HIS A 79 0.72 15.74 -8.54
N VAL A 80 1.85 15.29 -7.96
CA VAL A 80 3.21 15.49 -8.51
C VAL A 80 3.48 14.51 -9.65
N THR A 81 3.13 13.23 -9.47
CA THR A 81 3.38 12.18 -10.48
C THR A 81 2.38 12.21 -11.62
N SER A 82 1.16 12.64 -11.37
CA SER A 82 0.10 12.57 -12.38
C SER A 82 0.40 13.34 -13.68
N PRO A 83 0.95 14.56 -13.66
CA PRO A 83 1.38 15.22 -14.89
C PRO A 83 2.68 14.62 -15.47
N ALA A 84 3.49 13.92 -14.67
CA ALA A 84 4.70 13.26 -15.13
C ALA A 84 4.42 11.96 -15.91
N GLY A 85 3.30 11.29 -15.60
CA GLY A 85 2.90 10.03 -16.24
C GLY A 85 3.61 8.82 -15.63
N SER A 86 3.63 7.70 -16.36
CA SER A 86 4.19 6.44 -15.87
C SER A 86 5.73 6.39 -15.86
N PHE A 87 6.38 7.32 -16.58
CA PHE A 87 7.82 7.47 -16.67
C PHE A 87 8.22 8.91 -16.35
N MET A 88 9.25 9.09 -15.54
CA MET A 88 9.77 10.40 -15.16
C MET A 88 11.28 10.36 -14.89
N ARG A 89 11.89 11.54 -14.81
CA ARG A 89 13.27 11.69 -14.36
C ARG A 89 13.29 12.24 -12.94
N CYS A 90 14.21 11.74 -12.13
CA CYS A 90 14.41 12.17 -10.76
C CYS A 90 15.86 12.56 -10.53
N SER A 91 16.14 13.54 -9.68
CA SER A 91 17.51 13.78 -9.20
C SER A 91 17.63 13.58 -7.70
N LEU A 92 18.84 13.26 -7.25
CA LEU A 92 19.19 13.13 -5.84
C LEU A 92 20.17 14.22 -5.43
N ALA A 93 20.38 14.37 -4.12
CA ALA A 93 21.30 15.36 -3.53
C ALA A 93 22.78 15.16 -3.94
N ASN A 94 23.12 14.06 -4.63
CA ASN A 94 24.44 13.84 -5.21
C ASN A 94 24.63 14.52 -6.59
N GLY A 95 23.59 15.15 -7.14
CA GLY A 95 23.60 15.81 -8.44
C GLY A 95 23.32 14.89 -9.63
N ASN A 96 23.13 13.59 -9.41
CA ASN A 96 22.83 12.63 -10.47
C ASN A 96 21.33 12.61 -10.79
N VAL A 97 21.02 12.31 -12.06
CA VAL A 97 19.66 12.17 -12.57
C VAL A 97 19.42 10.71 -12.94
N TYR A 98 18.29 10.16 -12.51
CA TYR A 98 17.89 8.78 -12.68
C TYR A 98 16.53 8.70 -13.36
N ASP A 99 16.34 7.68 -14.17
CA ASP A 99 15.03 7.30 -14.65
C ASP A 99 14.20 6.72 -13.49
N ALA A 100 12.89 6.97 -13.50
CA ALA A 100 11.97 6.42 -12.53
C ALA A 100 10.64 6.03 -13.19
N VAL A 101 10.01 5.02 -12.63
CA VAL A 101 8.68 4.55 -13.06
C VAL A 101 7.67 4.68 -11.93
N ILE A 102 6.41 4.91 -12.29
CA ILE A 102 5.31 4.80 -11.35
C ILE A 102 5.18 3.35 -10.86
N VAL A 103 4.95 3.18 -9.56
CA VAL A 103 4.66 1.90 -8.93
C VAL A 103 3.15 1.82 -8.72
N GLY A 104 2.63 2.46 -7.67
CA GLY A 104 1.21 2.50 -7.34
C GLY A 104 0.78 3.90 -6.91
N ILE A 105 -0.54 4.15 -6.92
CA ILE A 105 -1.10 5.46 -6.60
C ILE A 105 -2.33 5.35 -5.70
N ASP A 106 -2.45 6.28 -4.78
CA ASP A 106 -3.63 6.58 -3.99
C ASP A 106 -4.11 8.01 -4.37
N PRO A 107 -5.05 8.11 -5.31
CA PRO A 107 -5.52 9.39 -5.82
C PRO A 107 -6.29 10.20 -4.77
N VAL A 108 -7.00 9.54 -3.85
CA VAL A 108 -7.81 10.20 -2.82
C VAL A 108 -6.92 10.78 -1.73
N GLY A 109 -5.97 9.97 -1.23
CA GLY A 109 -5.02 10.40 -0.20
C GLY A 109 -3.85 11.24 -0.72
N ASP A 110 -3.84 11.56 -2.02
CA ASP A 110 -2.78 12.30 -2.71
C ASP A 110 -1.38 11.70 -2.53
N LEU A 111 -1.27 10.37 -2.59
CA LEU A 111 -0.02 9.65 -2.36
C LEU A 111 0.33 8.81 -3.57
N ALA A 112 1.61 8.74 -3.90
CA ALA A 112 2.14 7.89 -4.97
C ALA A 112 3.46 7.26 -4.54
N MET A 113 3.75 6.10 -5.12
CA MET A 113 5.04 5.46 -5.02
C MET A 113 5.68 5.38 -6.39
N ILE A 114 6.94 5.75 -6.47
CA ILE A 114 7.79 5.60 -7.66
C ILE A 114 8.98 4.71 -7.32
N GLN A 115 9.64 4.14 -8.34
CA GLN A 115 10.91 3.45 -8.18
C GLN A 115 11.97 4.10 -9.05
N LEU A 116 13.06 4.56 -8.43
CA LEU A 116 14.26 5.00 -9.15
C LEU A 116 15.01 3.79 -9.71
N LEU A 117 15.50 3.93 -10.94
CA LEU A 117 16.22 2.90 -11.67
C LEU A 117 17.72 3.24 -11.68
N GLY A 118 18.57 2.24 -11.49
CA GLY A 118 20.01 2.40 -11.65
C GLY A 118 20.39 2.44 -13.14
N GLU A 119 21.43 3.20 -13.46
CA GLU A 119 21.93 3.36 -14.85
C GLU A 119 22.32 2.02 -15.48
N ASP A 120 22.92 1.11 -14.69
CA ASP A 120 23.38 -0.22 -15.14
C ASP A 120 22.43 -1.37 -14.73
N GLY A 121 21.21 -1.07 -14.27
CA GLY A 121 20.22 -2.07 -13.85
C GLY A 121 19.72 -1.92 -12.40
N PRO A 122 19.11 -2.98 -11.83
CA PRO A 122 18.58 -2.95 -10.46
C PRO A 122 19.67 -2.64 -9.43
N ARG A 123 19.38 -1.74 -8.49
CA ARG A 123 20.24 -1.37 -7.36
C ARG A 123 19.54 -1.65 -6.04
N ASN A 124 20.32 -1.94 -4.99
CA ASN A 124 19.80 -2.17 -3.63
C ASN A 124 20.64 -1.48 -2.54
N ASP A 125 21.17 -0.31 -2.84
CA ASP A 125 22.10 0.46 -2.01
C ASP A 125 21.76 1.96 -1.97
N TRP A 126 20.51 2.32 -2.33
CA TRP A 126 20.07 3.71 -2.30
C TRP A 126 20.07 4.27 -0.88
N ALA A 127 20.46 5.54 -0.71
CA ALA A 127 20.32 6.22 0.58
C ALA A 127 18.84 6.53 0.82
N TYR A 128 18.27 5.99 1.90
CA TYR A 128 16.84 6.11 2.19
C TYR A 128 16.58 6.66 3.59
N ALA A 129 15.40 7.22 3.78
CA ALA A 129 15.00 7.85 5.02
C ALA A 129 14.50 6.83 6.05
N THR A 130 14.79 7.09 7.32
CA THR A 130 14.14 6.37 8.42
C THR A 130 12.74 6.95 8.66
N MET A 131 11.71 6.11 8.60
CA MET A 131 10.33 6.55 8.87
C MET A 131 10.04 6.65 10.37
N GLY A 132 9.67 7.83 10.85
CA GLY A 132 9.33 8.11 12.24
C GLY A 132 7.91 7.64 12.66
N ASN A 133 7.36 8.30 13.68
CA ASN A 133 6.02 8.03 14.18
C ASN A 133 5.24 9.34 14.36
N SER A 134 4.45 9.71 13.36
CA SER A 134 3.57 10.89 13.41
C SER A 134 2.51 10.84 14.50
N ARG A 135 2.12 9.65 15.00
CA ARG A 135 1.18 9.55 16.15
C ARG A 135 1.79 10.04 17.46
N ALA A 136 3.12 10.11 17.57
CA ALA A 136 3.82 10.64 18.75
C ALA A 136 4.14 12.14 18.64
N ALA A 137 3.87 12.75 17.47
CA ALA A 137 4.18 14.14 17.21
C ALA A 137 3.24 15.08 17.99
N GLN A 138 3.77 16.23 18.40
CA GLN A 138 3.05 17.25 19.15
C GLN A 138 3.19 18.62 18.49
N ALA A 139 2.19 19.47 18.68
CA ALA A 139 2.31 20.86 18.29
C ALA A 139 3.48 21.51 19.06
N GLY A 140 4.34 22.23 18.35
CA GLY A 140 5.59 22.80 18.88
C GLY A 140 6.83 21.96 18.63
N ASP A 141 6.71 20.70 18.21
CA ASP A 141 7.86 19.90 17.80
C ASP A 141 8.56 20.56 16.60
N TRP A 142 9.89 20.65 16.67
CA TRP A 142 10.69 21.09 15.54
C TRP A 142 10.56 20.14 14.36
N CYS A 143 10.40 20.72 13.17
CA CYS A 143 10.37 19.97 11.92
C CYS A 143 11.13 20.69 10.81
N MET A 144 11.48 19.92 9.79
CA MET A 144 12.08 20.45 8.57
C MET A 144 11.44 19.83 7.35
N VAL A 145 11.32 20.62 6.29
CA VAL A 145 10.88 20.14 4.98
C VAL A 145 12.08 20.25 4.05
N ILE A 146 12.40 19.15 3.37
CA ILE A 146 13.48 19.11 2.39
C ILE A 146 12.86 18.79 1.04
N GLY A 147 13.11 19.62 0.03
CA GLY A 147 12.59 19.41 -1.30
C GLY A 147 13.37 20.22 -2.34
N ASN A 148 13.25 19.84 -3.60
CA ASN A 148 14.05 20.45 -4.65
C ASN A 148 13.45 20.40 -6.05
N PRO A 149 12.53 21.30 -6.37
CA PRO A 149 12.26 21.54 -7.78
C PRO A 149 12.26 23.03 -8.08
N PHE A 150 12.13 23.30 -9.38
CA PHE A 150 12.39 24.57 -10.05
C PHE A 150 13.86 24.90 -10.28
N LEU A 151 14.78 23.96 -10.04
CA LEU A 151 16.23 24.18 -10.23
C LEU A 151 16.69 25.48 -9.54
N LEU A 152 16.06 25.84 -8.41
CA LEU A 152 16.40 27.08 -7.67
C LEU A 152 17.89 27.09 -7.33
N ALA A 153 18.47 25.91 -7.14
CA ALA A 153 19.89 25.67 -7.12
C ALA A 153 20.32 24.95 -8.41
N SER A 154 21.23 25.58 -9.17
CA SER A 154 21.78 25.01 -10.42
C SER A 154 22.62 23.74 -10.19
N ASN A 155 22.97 23.45 -8.93
CA ASN A 155 23.75 22.29 -8.50
C ASN A 155 22.87 21.12 -8.01
N LEU A 156 21.54 21.22 -8.12
CA LEU A 156 20.58 20.19 -7.68
C LEU A 156 20.64 19.88 -6.17
N GLU A 157 21.25 20.75 -5.36
CA GLU A 157 21.16 20.64 -3.90
C GLU A 157 19.74 20.98 -3.42
N PRO A 158 19.19 20.20 -2.48
CA PRO A 158 17.83 20.45 -2.03
C PRO A 158 17.70 21.66 -1.11
N THR A 159 16.54 22.31 -1.21
CA THR A 159 16.15 23.39 -0.32
C THR A 159 15.64 22.82 0.99
N VAL A 160 16.14 23.38 2.10
CA VAL A 160 15.71 23.04 3.46
C VAL A 160 14.92 24.21 4.03
N THR A 161 13.71 23.95 4.51
CA THR A 161 12.93 24.90 5.31
C THR A 161 12.75 24.30 6.71
N TRP A 162 12.80 25.15 7.73
CA TRP A 162 12.77 24.73 9.13
C TRP A 162 11.65 25.48 9.86
N GLY A 163 10.94 24.79 10.74
CA GLY A 163 9.81 25.33 11.48
C GLY A 163 9.38 24.40 12.59
N ILE A 164 8.13 24.52 13.00
CA ILE A 164 7.48 23.66 13.99
C ILE A 164 6.22 23.02 13.42
N LEU A 165 5.79 21.93 14.04
CA LEU A 165 4.42 21.46 13.86
C LEU A 165 3.46 22.47 14.49
N SER A 166 2.73 23.19 13.63
CA SER A 166 1.66 24.10 14.03
C SER A 166 0.41 23.37 14.51
N GLY A 167 0.26 22.10 14.16
CA GLY A 167 -0.85 21.26 14.59
C GLY A 167 -0.69 19.81 14.15
N VAL A 168 -1.34 18.92 14.87
CA VAL A 168 -1.39 17.47 14.59
C VAL A 168 -2.84 17.02 14.51
N ASN A 169 -3.06 15.83 13.95
CA ASN A 169 -4.39 15.21 13.80
C ASN A 169 -5.41 16.12 13.09
N ARG A 170 -4.96 16.90 12.10
CA ARG A 170 -5.84 17.77 11.32
C ARG A 170 -6.55 16.97 10.24
N TYR A 171 -7.75 17.42 9.89
CA TYR A 171 -8.53 16.87 8.78
C TYR A 171 -8.68 17.94 7.70
N GLN A 172 -8.29 17.64 6.46
CA GLN A 172 -8.57 18.47 5.28
C GLN A 172 -9.51 17.71 4.35
N TYR A 173 -10.81 18.00 4.49
CA TYR A 173 -11.86 17.45 3.66
C TYR A 173 -11.65 17.82 2.17
N PRO A 174 -12.20 17.04 1.22
CA PRO A 174 -11.91 17.18 -0.21
C PRO A 174 -12.22 18.54 -0.84
N SER A 175 -13.04 19.39 -0.22
CA SER A 175 -13.34 20.79 -0.61
C SER A 175 -13.49 21.06 -2.12
N GLY A 176 -14.20 20.19 -2.83
CA GLY A 176 -14.45 20.30 -4.28
C GLY A 176 -13.35 19.71 -5.18
N THR A 177 -12.39 19.01 -4.59
CA THR A 177 -11.34 18.22 -5.24
C THR A 177 -11.51 16.74 -4.89
N LEU A 178 -10.74 15.85 -5.54
CA LEU A 178 -10.65 14.45 -5.12
C LEU A 178 -9.83 14.26 -3.84
N LEU A 179 -8.94 15.20 -3.52
CA LEU A 179 -7.87 15.01 -2.53
C LEU A 179 -8.35 15.25 -1.10
N GLU A 180 -8.22 14.25 -0.26
CA GLU A 180 -8.59 14.23 1.16
C GLU A 180 -7.36 13.91 2.01
N TYR A 181 -7.07 14.75 3.02
CA TYR A 181 -5.97 14.48 3.94
C TYR A 181 -6.54 14.15 5.31
N GLY A 182 -6.44 12.88 5.69
CA GLY A 182 -6.70 12.37 7.03
C GLY A 182 -5.46 12.46 7.92
N ASP A 183 -5.69 12.69 9.21
CA ASP A 183 -4.68 12.73 10.27
C ASP A 183 -3.43 13.58 9.94
N CYS A 184 -3.62 14.66 9.18
CA CYS A 184 -2.50 15.36 8.58
C CYS A 184 -1.77 16.25 9.58
N LEU A 185 -0.48 16.42 9.34
CA LEU A 185 0.37 17.34 10.09
C LEU A 185 0.25 18.73 9.51
N GLN A 186 0.18 19.76 10.35
CA GLN A 186 0.21 21.16 9.96
C GLN A 186 1.55 21.76 10.42
N THR A 187 2.22 22.54 9.58
CA THR A 187 3.53 23.13 9.86
C THR A 187 3.60 24.58 9.40
N ASP A 188 4.46 25.37 10.05
CA ASP A 188 4.87 26.71 9.58
C ASP A 188 6.20 26.69 8.80
N ALA A 189 6.89 25.54 8.74
CA ALA A 189 8.01 25.35 7.83
C ALA A 189 7.50 25.61 6.41
N SER A 190 8.22 26.44 5.66
CA SER A 190 7.71 26.94 4.38
C SER A 190 7.45 25.79 3.40
N ILE A 191 6.20 25.69 2.96
CA ILE A 191 5.75 24.77 1.90
C ILE A 191 5.41 25.60 0.66
N ASN A 192 5.85 25.12 -0.50
CA ASN A 192 5.59 25.70 -1.80
C ASN A 192 5.40 24.55 -2.82
N PRO A 193 4.90 24.82 -4.04
CA PRO A 193 4.71 23.79 -5.05
C PRO A 193 5.96 22.94 -5.32
N GLY A 194 7.14 23.44 -4.92
CA GLY A 194 8.35 22.72 -5.14
C GLY A 194 8.64 21.64 -4.12
N ASN A 195 8.61 21.97 -2.83
CA ASN A 195 8.79 20.92 -1.85
C ASN A 195 7.57 19.99 -1.70
N SER A 196 6.43 20.26 -2.34
CA SER A 196 5.31 19.31 -2.49
C SER A 196 5.78 17.94 -3.00
N GLY A 197 5.24 16.87 -2.44
CA GLY A 197 5.69 15.49 -2.57
C GLY A 197 6.90 15.15 -1.71
N GLY A 198 7.59 16.15 -1.16
CA GLY A 198 8.78 15.97 -0.35
C GLY A 198 8.49 15.58 1.10
N PRO A 199 9.52 15.13 1.83
CA PRO A 199 9.42 14.74 3.23
C PRO A 199 9.39 15.95 4.18
N ILE A 200 8.53 15.86 5.20
CA ILE A 200 8.71 16.58 6.47
C ILE A 200 9.38 15.63 7.48
N TYR A 201 10.46 16.06 8.11
CA TYR A 201 11.22 15.31 9.11
C TYR A 201 11.07 15.92 10.51
N ASP A 202 11.25 15.08 11.53
CA ASP A 202 11.48 15.54 12.91
C ASP A 202 12.90 16.09 13.12
N ALA A 203 13.17 16.60 14.32
CA ALA A 203 14.47 17.13 14.71
C ALA A 203 15.63 16.10 14.68
N GLN A 204 15.34 14.81 14.56
CA GLN A 204 16.33 13.75 14.44
C GLN A 204 16.63 13.38 12.98
N GLY A 205 15.83 13.86 12.03
CA GLY A 205 15.92 13.50 10.61
C GLY A 205 15.10 12.26 10.25
N ARG A 206 14.08 11.90 11.03
CA ARG A 206 13.13 10.82 10.71
C ARG A 206 11.89 11.39 10.05
N VAL A 207 11.37 10.75 9.01
CA VAL A 207 10.20 11.25 8.25
C VAL A 207 8.96 11.21 9.12
N LEU A 208 8.26 12.34 9.24
CA LEU A 208 6.96 12.49 9.87
C LEU A 208 5.80 12.53 8.88
N GLY A 209 6.05 12.83 7.60
CA GLY A 209 5.02 12.85 6.57
C GLY A 209 5.50 13.31 5.20
N ILE A 210 4.56 13.46 4.27
CA ILE A 210 4.77 13.93 2.89
C ILE A 210 4.01 15.24 2.70
N VAL A 211 4.72 16.35 2.46
CA VAL A 211 4.11 17.67 2.29
C VAL A 211 3.43 17.80 0.93
N GLY A 212 2.26 18.44 0.85
CA GLY A 212 1.56 18.56 -0.44
C GLY A 212 0.49 19.64 -0.54
N ARG A 213 0.06 20.23 0.59
CA ARG A 213 -0.99 21.26 0.62
C ARG A 213 -0.57 22.50 1.39
N CYS A 214 -1.13 23.65 1.02
CA CYS A 214 -1.00 24.93 1.72
C CYS A 214 -2.36 25.59 1.90
N SER A 215 -2.53 26.37 2.96
CA SER A 215 -3.70 27.25 3.11
C SER A 215 -3.46 28.59 2.40
N PHE A 216 -4.40 28.99 1.54
CA PHE A 216 -4.32 30.24 0.80
C PHE A 216 -5.49 31.17 1.12
N GLU A 217 -5.25 32.50 1.12
CA GLU A 217 -6.34 33.47 1.17
C GLU A 217 -7.17 33.44 -0.12
N LYS A 218 -8.50 33.39 0.02
CA LYS A 218 -9.48 33.22 -1.08
C LYS A 218 -9.36 34.21 -2.24
N ARG A 219 -8.72 35.37 -2.05
CA ARG A 219 -8.62 36.45 -3.05
C ARG A 219 -7.19 36.78 -3.51
N GLY A 220 -6.18 36.13 -2.94
CA GLY A 220 -4.77 36.51 -3.20
C GLY A 220 -3.84 35.40 -3.63
N ARG A 221 -4.22 34.10 -3.52
CA ARG A 221 -3.27 32.97 -3.58
C ARG A 221 -2.04 33.20 -2.68
N VAL A 222 -2.22 33.97 -1.59
CA VAL A 222 -1.19 34.24 -0.59
C VAL A 222 -1.26 33.10 0.42
N ASN A 223 -0.14 32.39 0.60
CA ASN A 223 -0.03 31.38 1.66
C ASN A 223 -0.17 32.10 3.01
N VAL A 224 -1.08 31.63 3.88
CA VAL A 224 -1.32 32.24 5.20
C VAL A 224 -0.28 31.82 6.25
N GLY A 225 0.80 31.16 5.84
CA GLY A 225 1.91 30.72 6.68
C GLY A 225 1.73 29.30 7.25
N VAL A 226 0.82 28.50 6.69
CA VAL A 226 0.64 27.10 7.13
C VAL A 226 0.54 26.15 5.94
N GLY A 227 1.25 25.03 6.08
CA GLY A 227 1.25 23.92 5.14
C GLY A 227 0.84 22.61 5.80
N TYR A 228 0.50 21.61 4.99
CA TYR A 228 0.02 20.30 5.45
C TYR A 228 0.78 19.15 4.81
N ALA A 229 0.97 18.10 5.61
CA ALA A 229 1.60 16.86 5.20
C ALA A 229 0.72 15.64 5.53
N ILE A 230 0.66 14.69 4.59
CA ILE A 230 0.12 13.35 4.81
C ILE A 230 0.98 12.70 5.90
N SER A 231 0.35 12.12 6.93
CA SER A 231 1.08 11.55 8.05
C SER A 231 1.87 10.30 7.63
N ILE A 232 3.09 10.12 8.17
CA ILE A 232 3.89 8.92 7.86
C ILE A 232 3.20 7.64 8.34
N ASN A 233 2.34 7.72 9.36
CA ASN A 233 1.57 6.56 9.81
C ASN A 233 0.47 6.17 8.80
N GLN A 234 -0.18 7.13 8.13
CA GLN A 234 -1.03 6.84 6.98
C GLN A 234 -0.20 6.23 5.86
N CYS A 235 0.93 6.83 5.48
CA CYS A 235 1.79 6.27 4.43
C CYS A 235 2.16 4.80 4.73
N LYS A 236 2.53 4.47 5.98
CA LYS A 236 2.83 3.11 6.44
C LYS A 236 1.67 2.13 6.28
N ASN A 237 0.41 2.58 6.32
CA ASN A 237 -0.74 1.72 6.06
C ASN A 237 -0.87 1.38 4.56
N PHE A 238 -0.49 2.32 3.69
CA PHE A 238 -0.60 2.18 2.24
C PHE A 238 0.64 1.59 1.56
N LEU A 239 1.78 1.44 2.25
CA LEU A 239 3.04 0.99 1.63
C LEU A 239 2.90 -0.31 0.82
N GLY A 240 2.35 -1.37 1.41
CA GLY A 240 2.18 -2.65 0.71
C GLY A 240 1.20 -2.56 -0.46
N TYR A 241 0.13 -1.77 -0.31
CA TYR A 241 -0.85 -1.54 -1.37
C TYR A 241 -0.24 -0.70 -2.52
N LEU A 242 0.61 0.28 -2.22
CA LEU A 242 1.30 1.06 -3.26
C LEU A 242 2.33 0.18 -3.98
N ARG A 243 3.08 -0.65 -3.24
CA ARG A 243 4.02 -1.62 -3.81
C ARG A 243 3.36 -2.61 -4.76
N SER A 244 2.10 -2.94 -4.54
CA SER A 244 1.35 -3.85 -5.42
C SER A 244 1.08 -3.29 -6.82
N GLY A 245 1.45 -2.04 -7.10
CA GLY A 245 1.26 -1.41 -8.40
C GLY A 245 -0.16 -0.93 -8.71
N ARG A 246 -1.05 -1.01 -7.71
CA ARG A 246 -2.50 -0.80 -7.88
C ARG A 246 -2.88 0.68 -7.83
N ILE A 247 -4.06 0.98 -8.36
CA ILE A 247 -4.78 2.22 -8.08
C ILE A 247 -5.64 1.97 -6.83
N LEU A 248 -5.42 2.78 -5.81
CA LEU A 248 -5.92 2.54 -4.46
C LEU A 248 -7.08 3.47 -4.12
N ASP A 249 -7.88 3.02 -3.16
CA ASP A 249 -8.97 3.79 -2.59
C ASP A 249 -8.96 3.66 -1.07
N HIS A 250 -9.66 4.58 -0.42
CA HIS A 250 -9.74 4.66 1.04
C HIS A 250 -10.86 3.78 1.59
N ALA A 251 -10.77 3.54 2.89
CA ALA A 251 -11.74 2.76 3.63
C ALA A 251 -12.97 3.54 4.08
N THR A 252 -14.10 2.86 4.15
CA THR A 252 -15.30 3.30 4.88
C THR A 252 -15.87 2.15 5.71
N LEU A 253 -16.62 2.50 6.77
CA LEU A 253 -17.43 1.55 7.53
C LEU A 253 -18.68 1.10 6.76
N GLY A 254 -19.05 1.81 5.69
CA GLY A 254 -20.37 1.67 5.07
C GLY A 254 -21.48 2.26 5.93
N ALA A 255 -21.16 3.28 6.73
CA ALA A 255 -22.09 4.01 7.58
C ALA A 255 -21.91 5.52 7.41
N THR A 256 -23.01 6.26 7.53
CA THR A 256 -22.96 7.72 7.71
C THR A 256 -23.20 8.05 9.18
N VAL A 257 -22.53 9.10 9.65
CA VAL A 257 -22.63 9.53 11.06
C VAL A 257 -22.90 11.02 11.17
N ALA A 258 -23.46 11.42 12.30
CA ALA A 258 -23.59 12.81 12.70
C ALA A 258 -23.06 13.02 14.12
N THR A 259 -22.47 14.18 14.37
CA THR A 259 -22.17 14.63 15.74
C THR A 259 -23.48 14.97 16.43
N ALA A 260 -23.72 14.43 17.62
CA ALA A 260 -24.91 14.73 18.40
C ALA A 260 -24.99 16.23 18.73
N PRO A 261 -26.18 16.88 18.64
CA PRO A 261 -26.33 18.32 18.85
C PRO A 261 -25.90 18.83 20.23
N ASP A 262 -25.95 17.97 21.25
CA ASP A 262 -25.53 18.24 22.62
C ASP A 262 -24.03 17.94 22.86
N GLY A 263 -23.29 17.55 21.81
CA GLY A 263 -21.91 17.09 21.92
C GLY A 263 -21.78 15.67 22.49
N GLY A 264 -22.89 14.94 22.65
CA GLY A 264 -22.97 13.59 23.24
C GLY A 264 -22.47 12.45 22.34
N GLY A 265 -21.44 12.69 21.52
CA GLY A 265 -20.76 11.67 20.72
C GLY A 265 -21.19 11.60 19.24
N VAL A 266 -20.72 10.56 18.55
CA VAL A 266 -20.87 10.37 17.10
C VAL A 266 -21.84 9.25 16.83
N ARG A 267 -23.02 9.57 16.28
CA ARG A 267 -24.12 8.61 16.10
C ARG A 267 -24.26 8.20 14.65
N VAL A 268 -24.53 6.91 14.44
CA VAL A 268 -24.82 6.35 13.12
C VAL A 268 -26.19 6.83 12.65
N THR A 269 -26.23 7.52 11.52
CA THR A 269 -27.45 8.04 10.90
C THR A 269 -27.92 7.18 9.73
N ASN A 270 -27.04 6.40 9.13
CA ASN A 270 -27.39 5.38 8.14
C ASN A 270 -26.30 4.31 8.13
N ILE A 271 -26.66 3.08 7.77
CA ILE A 271 -25.70 1.98 7.64
C ILE A 271 -26.14 1.03 6.53
N LEU A 272 -25.17 0.62 5.71
CA LEU A 272 -25.39 -0.35 4.65
C LEU A 272 -25.51 -1.75 5.28
N GLU A 273 -26.61 -2.45 5.01
CA GLU A 273 -26.85 -3.79 5.56
C GLU A 273 -25.81 -4.82 5.08
N SER A 274 -25.24 -4.62 3.89
CA SER A 274 -24.15 -5.47 3.36
C SER A 274 -22.78 -5.19 3.99
N SER A 275 -22.65 -4.13 4.81
CA SER A 275 -21.36 -3.82 5.44
C SER A 275 -21.01 -4.80 6.56
N ASP A 276 -19.70 -5.08 6.74
CA ASP A 276 -19.24 -5.84 7.88
C ASP A 276 -19.61 -5.14 9.20
N ALA A 277 -19.55 -3.80 9.25
CA ALA A 277 -19.96 -3.04 10.43
C ALA A 277 -21.38 -3.39 10.91
N TYR A 278 -22.33 -3.50 9.97
CA TYR A 278 -23.68 -3.95 10.27
C TYR A 278 -23.70 -5.40 10.78
N ARG A 279 -22.97 -6.31 10.13
CA ARG A 279 -22.91 -7.71 10.58
C ARG A 279 -22.28 -7.86 11.98
N ARG A 280 -21.37 -6.96 12.37
CA ARG A 280 -20.76 -6.91 13.71
C ARG A 280 -21.60 -6.20 14.78
N GLY A 281 -22.82 -5.80 14.45
CA GLY A 281 -23.79 -5.28 15.44
C GLY A 281 -23.95 -3.77 15.47
N LEU A 282 -23.22 -3.01 14.62
CA LEU A 282 -23.45 -1.58 14.48
C LEU A 282 -24.82 -1.33 13.85
N ARG A 283 -25.62 -0.43 14.39
CA ARG A 283 -26.99 -0.13 13.95
C ARG A 283 -27.21 1.37 13.83
N TYR A 284 -28.35 1.74 13.27
CA TYR A 284 -28.85 3.11 13.38
C TYR A 284 -28.90 3.54 14.85
N ASP A 285 -28.49 4.78 15.14
CA ASP A 285 -28.36 5.36 16.48
C ASP A 285 -27.28 4.74 17.39
N SER A 286 -26.51 3.75 16.92
CA SER A 286 -25.28 3.35 17.61
C SER A 286 -24.33 4.55 17.73
N GLU A 287 -23.67 4.68 18.87
CA GLU A 287 -22.67 5.72 19.12
C GLU A 287 -21.26 5.12 18.95
N ILE A 288 -20.50 5.62 17.97
CA ILE A 288 -19.11 5.22 17.76
C ILE A 288 -18.24 5.95 18.78
N LEU A 289 -17.42 5.19 19.50
CA LEU A 289 -16.57 5.70 20.57
C LEU A 289 -15.09 5.73 20.16
N GLU A 290 -14.64 4.68 19.48
CA GLU A 290 -13.22 4.50 19.15
C GLU A 290 -13.02 3.69 17.86
N ILE A 291 -12.02 4.05 17.08
CA ILE A 291 -11.54 3.29 15.92
C ILE A 291 -10.03 3.12 16.04
N ASP A 292 -9.54 1.89 16.08
CA ASP A 292 -8.11 1.54 16.13
C ASP A 292 -7.34 2.29 17.25
N GLY A 293 -7.88 2.34 18.46
CA GLY A 293 -7.25 3.06 19.58
C GLY A 293 -7.52 4.57 19.61
N ARG A 294 -8.23 5.12 18.61
CA ARG A 294 -8.43 6.57 18.45
C ARG A 294 -9.86 6.95 18.84
N ILE A 295 -9.96 7.82 19.84
CA ILE A 295 -11.25 8.35 20.31
C ILE A 295 -11.91 9.15 19.18
N VAL A 296 -13.20 8.90 18.97
CA VAL A 296 -14.03 9.57 17.97
C VAL A 296 -15.09 10.40 18.70
N SER A 297 -14.93 11.72 18.71
CA SER A 297 -15.85 12.65 19.41
C SER A 297 -16.75 13.42 18.44
N THR A 298 -16.34 13.56 17.19
CA THR A 298 -17.09 14.24 16.13
C THR A 298 -17.14 13.40 14.85
N ALA A 299 -18.14 13.67 13.99
CA ALA A 299 -18.20 13.07 12.66
C ALA A 299 -16.91 13.33 11.85
N ASN A 300 -16.28 14.49 12.05
CA ASN A 300 -14.99 14.80 11.44
C ASN A 300 -13.88 13.91 11.99
N ASP A 301 -13.87 13.57 13.28
CA ASP A 301 -12.87 12.65 13.84
C ASP A 301 -12.99 11.27 13.20
N LEU A 302 -14.21 10.79 12.96
CA LEU A 302 -14.41 9.52 12.26
C LEU A 302 -13.80 9.58 10.85
N GLN A 303 -14.15 10.59 10.05
CA GLN A 303 -13.62 10.73 8.69
C GLN A 303 -12.09 10.90 8.70
N ASN A 304 -11.57 11.68 9.63
CA ASN A 304 -10.15 11.90 9.84
C ASN A 304 -9.37 10.60 10.08
N VAL A 305 -9.96 9.66 10.82
CA VAL A 305 -9.36 8.35 11.09
C VAL A 305 -9.56 7.39 9.91
N MET A 306 -10.76 7.36 9.33
CA MET A 306 -11.09 6.46 8.22
C MET A 306 -10.23 6.73 6.97
N ALA A 307 -9.97 8.00 6.68
CA ALA A 307 -9.08 8.46 5.59
C ALA A 307 -7.60 8.07 5.79
N THR A 308 -7.25 7.32 6.84
CA THR A 308 -5.88 6.80 7.03
C THR A 308 -5.75 5.31 6.71
N PHE A 309 -6.85 4.64 6.39
CA PHE A 309 -6.87 3.19 6.19
C PHE A 309 -7.15 2.82 4.72
N PRO A 310 -6.41 1.85 4.17
CA PRO A 310 -6.79 1.23 2.90
C PRO A 310 -8.01 0.32 3.09
N SER A 311 -8.77 0.14 2.02
CA SER A 311 -9.92 -0.77 2.01
C SER A 311 -9.51 -2.24 2.19
N GLY A 312 -10.42 -3.05 2.76
CA GLY A 312 -10.21 -4.47 3.04
C GLY A 312 -9.57 -4.76 4.40
N TRP A 313 -8.95 -3.78 5.05
CA TRP A 313 -8.38 -3.95 6.40
C TRP A 313 -9.44 -4.27 7.44
N ARG A 314 -9.07 -5.07 8.45
CA ARG A 314 -9.88 -5.30 9.65
C ARG A 314 -9.34 -4.44 10.78
N VAL A 315 -10.17 -3.58 11.34
CA VAL A 315 -9.78 -2.66 12.43
C VAL A 315 -10.66 -2.84 13.64
N LYS A 316 -10.12 -2.57 14.83
CA LYS A 316 -10.89 -2.59 16.08
C LYS A 316 -11.84 -1.39 16.11
N VAL A 317 -13.12 -1.65 16.37
CA VAL A 317 -14.17 -0.63 16.49
C VAL A 317 -14.86 -0.83 17.82
N ARG A 318 -14.92 0.24 18.61
CA ARG A 318 -15.66 0.27 19.87
C ARG A 318 -16.85 1.21 19.72
N PHE A 319 -18.05 0.68 19.97
CA PHE A 319 -19.29 1.43 19.84
C PHE A 319 -20.26 1.09 20.97
N ARG A 320 -21.25 1.94 21.18
CA ARG A 320 -22.34 1.74 22.14
C ARG A 320 -23.63 1.53 21.37
N GLU A 321 -24.29 0.42 21.64
CA GLU A 321 -25.57 0.05 21.04
C GLU A 321 -26.53 -0.38 22.15
N ASN A 322 -27.73 0.21 22.18
CA ASN A 322 -28.73 0.00 23.25
C ASN A 322 -28.15 0.13 24.67
N GLY A 323 -27.27 1.12 24.87
CA GLY A 323 -26.60 1.39 26.15
C GLY A 323 -25.46 0.44 26.51
N LYS A 324 -25.20 -0.61 25.71
CA LYS A 324 -24.10 -1.56 25.93
C LYS A 324 -22.91 -1.20 25.05
N THR A 325 -21.73 -1.12 25.65
CA THR A 325 -20.49 -0.94 24.89
C THR A 325 -20.04 -2.30 24.33
N GLN A 326 -19.72 -2.31 23.05
CA GLN A 326 -19.23 -3.46 22.31
C GLN A 326 -17.90 -3.09 21.66
N GLU A 327 -17.01 -4.06 21.51
CA GLU A 327 -15.75 -3.93 20.81
C GLU A 327 -15.59 -5.15 19.89
N THR A 328 -15.24 -4.91 18.63
CA THR A 328 -15.13 -5.96 17.62
C THR A 328 -14.17 -5.54 16.52
N LEU A 329 -13.70 -6.50 15.73
CA LEU A 329 -13.05 -6.22 14.45
C LEU A 329 -14.11 -5.97 13.38
N VAL A 330 -13.90 -4.94 12.57
CA VAL A 330 -14.74 -4.60 11.41
C VAL A 330 -13.87 -4.58 10.17
N ARG A 331 -14.24 -5.37 9.15
CA ARG A 331 -13.65 -5.32 7.81
C ARG A 331 -14.16 -4.07 7.08
N LEU A 332 -13.22 -3.21 6.70
CA LEU A 332 -13.48 -1.97 6.01
C LEU A 332 -13.72 -2.21 4.52
N ARG A 333 -14.67 -1.49 3.93
CA ARG A 333 -14.97 -1.54 2.49
C ARG A 333 -14.39 -0.32 1.77
N SER A 334 -14.31 -0.39 0.44
CA SER A 334 -13.91 0.76 -0.37
C SER A 334 -14.97 1.86 -0.35
N VAL A 335 -14.54 3.12 -0.41
CA VAL A 335 -15.44 4.28 -0.55
C VAL A 335 -16.10 4.27 -1.94
N HIS A 336 -15.33 3.96 -2.97
CA HIS A 336 -15.72 3.98 -4.37
C HIS A 336 -15.72 2.57 -4.97
N LEU A 337 -16.56 2.37 -5.99
CA LEU A 337 -16.36 1.24 -6.90
C LEU A 337 -15.14 1.51 -7.80
N PRO A 338 -14.46 0.47 -8.32
CA PRO A 338 -13.27 0.65 -9.16
C PRO A 338 -13.50 1.61 -10.35
N ASP A 339 -14.59 1.42 -11.10
CA ASP A 339 -14.90 2.29 -12.25
C ASP A 339 -15.26 3.72 -11.83
N GLU A 340 -15.93 3.89 -10.69
CA GLU A 340 -16.25 5.21 -10.14
C GLU A 340 -14.98 5.98 -9.78
N LEU A 341 -14.01 5.31 -9.15
CA LEU A 341 -12.73 5.91 -8.82
C LEU A 341 -11.98 6.36 -10.08
N LEU A 342 -11.93 5.49 -11.09
CA LEU A 342 -11.25 5.80 -12.37
C LEU A 342 -11.90 7.00 -13.07
N GLU A 343 -13.22 7.11 -13.06
CA GLU A 343 -13.92 8.29 -13.60
C GLU A 343 -13.62 9.56 -12.80
N LYS A 344 -13.62 9.48 -11.46
CA LYS A 344 -13.26 10.63 -10.61
C LYS A 344 -11.82 11.09 -10.83
N MET A 345 -10.89 10.16 -11.04
CA MET A 345 -9.50 10.49 -11.35
C MET A 345 -9.39 11.28 -12.65
N LYS A 346 -10.08 10.87 -13.72
CA LYS A 346 -10.05 11.59 -15.02
C LYS A 346 -10.50 13.04 -14.87
N GLY A 347 -11.49 13.31 -14.01
CA GLY A 347 -11.98 14.67 -13.73
C GLY A 347 -11.09 15.52 -12.82
N ALA A 348 -10.12 14.91 -12.11
CA ALA A 348 -9.24 15.58 -11.16
C ALA A 348 -7.90 16.02 -11.75
N LEU A 349 -7.56 15.58 -12.96
CA LEU A 349 -6.31 15.96 -13.63
C LEU A 349 -6.40 17.39 -14.18
N PRO A 350 -5.39 18.26 -13.92
CA PRO A 350 -5.34 19.54 -14.62
C PRO A 350 -5.20 19.29 -16.13
N PRO A 351 -5.80 20.11 -17.00
CA PRO A 351 -5.54 20.04 -18.43
C PRO A 351 -4.04 20.20 -18.69
N PRO A 352 -3.46 19.52 -19.69
CA PRO A 352 -2.06 19.66 -20.01
C PRO A 352 -1.72 21.14 -20.24
N PRO A 353 -0.50 21.58 -19.86
CA PRO A 353 -0.10 22.97 -20.07
C PRO A 353 -0.25 23.33 -21.56
N PRO A 354 -0.67 24.57 -21.88
CA PRO A 354 -0.70 25.02 -23.27
C PRO A 354 0.68 24.81 -23.89
N ARG A 355 0.75 24.13 -25.03
CA ARG A 355 1.99 24.09 -25.82
C ARG A 355 2.33 25.54 -26.18
N GLU A 356 3.52 26.01 -25.80
CA GLU A 356 4.07 27.19 -26.46
C GLU A 356 4.33 26.78 -27.93
N GLU A 357 3.55 27.35 -28.84
CA GLU A 357 3.84 27.22 -30.27
C GLU A 357 5.27 27.75 -30.50
N PRO A 358 6.12 27.02 -31.24
CA PRO A 358 7.42 27.56 -31.62
C PRO A 358 7.18 28.90 -32.33
N LYS A 359 7.83 29.96 -31.84
CA LYS A 359 7.81 31.26 -32.51
C LYS A 359 8.23 31.04 -33.97
N PRO A 360 7.48 31.58 -34.95
CA PRO A 360 7.88 31.47 -36.35
C PRO A 360 9.29 32.06 -36.51
N GLU A 361 10.21 31.27 -37.05
CA GLU A 361 11.45 31.82 -37.57
C GLU A 361 11.08 32.76 -38.73
N GLU A 362 11.56 34.00 -38.66
CA GLU A 362 11.37 34.97 -39.73
C GLU A 362 12.14 34.53 -40.98
N GLY A 363 11.38 34.06 -41.97
CA GLY A 363 11.69 34.20 -43.40
C GLY A 363 12.52 33.10 -44.05
N GLU A 364 11.87 32.31 -44.91
CA GLU A 364 12.20 32.23 -46.34
C GLU A 364 11.02 31.55 -47.07
N GLU A 365 10.57 32.17 -48.16
CA GLU A 365 9.49 31.73 -49.04
C GLU A 365 9.93 30.53 -49.90
N GLU A 366 9.05 29.54 -50.11
CA GLU A 366 8.72 28.99 -51.44
C GLU A 366 7.69 27.82 -51.36
N ASP A 367 6.51 28.08 -51.92
CA ASP A 367 5.58 27.27 -52.73
C ASP A 367 5.46 25.74 -52.61
N GLY A 368 4.22 25.26 -52.46
CA GLY A 368 3.80 23.92 -52.90
C GLY A 368 2.50 23.39 -52.27
N GLU A 369 1.40 23.38 -53.04
CA GLU A 369 0.06 22.86 -52.71
C GLU A 369 -0.01 21.32 -52.53
N SER A 370 -0.86 20.80 -51.63
CA SER A 370 -1.85 19.71 -51.91
C SER A 370 -2.71 19.27 -50.70
N GLU A 371 -4.02 19.35 -50.94
CA GLU A 371 -5.20 18.50 -50.61
C GLU A 371 -5.36 17.66 -49.31
N ASP A 372 -6.52 17.91 -48.67
CA ASP A 372 -7.45 17.09 -47.86
C ASP A 372 -7.14 15.62 -47.48
N ASP A 373 -7.29 15.29 -46.18
CA ASP A 373 -8.01 14.09 -45.72
C ASP A 373 -8.56 14.27 -44.26
N PRO A 374 -9.83 13.95 -43.95
CA PRO A 374 -10.43 14.20 -42.64
C PRO A 374 -10.69 12.91 -41.86
N HIS A 375 -9.79 12.46 -40.99
CA HIS A 375 -10.11 11.43 -39.98
C HIS A 375 -9.33 11.62 -38.68
N GLY A 376 -10.07 11.62 -37.57
CA GLY A 376 -9.54 11.82 -36.23
C GLY A 376 -8.70 10.65 -35.72
N HIS A 377 -7.60 10.99 -35.08
CA HIS A 377 -6.97 10.19 -34.04
C HIS A 377 -6.49 11.11 -32.92
N THR A 378 -7.03 10.90 -31.72
CA THR A 378 -6.47 11.40 -30.46
C THR A 378 -5.11 10.76 -30.25
N THR A 379 -4.03 11.47 -30.56
CA THR A 379 -2.68 11.06 -30.22
C THR A 379 -2.24 11.70 -28.90
N VAL A 380 -1.92 10.81 -27.97
CA VAL A 380 -1.19 11.07 -26.73
C VAL A 380 0.13 11.75 -27.08
N ALA A 381 0.53 12.74 -26.27
CA ALA A 381 1.72 13.54 -26.52
C ALA A 381 2.98 12.67 -26.71
N GLU A 382 3.70 12.89 -27.81
CA GLU A 382 5.05 12.36 -28.03
C GLU A 382 6.01 12.94 -26.99
N SER A 383 6.31 12.14 -25.96
CA SER A 383 7.51 12.25 -25.13
C SER A 383 8.71 11.77 -25.94
N GLY A 384 9.90 12.37 -25.76
CA GLY A 384 11.14 11.74 -26.22
C GLY A 384 11.18 10.27 -25.77
N ASP A 385 11.58 9.38 -26.68
CA ASP A 385 11.38 7.93 -26.55
C ASP A 385 11.70 7.41 -25.15
N ILE A 386 10.69 6.80 -24.50
CA ILE A 386 10.90 6.10 -23.22
C ILE A 386 11.98 5.04 -23.46
N PRO A 387 13.09 5.02 -22.70
CA PRO A 387 14.16 4.05 -22.92
C PRO A 387 13.66 2.61 -22.87
N GLU A 388 14.18 1.72 -23.72
CA GLU A 388 13.70 0.34 -23.88
C GLU A 388 13.75 -0.46 -22.56
N ASN A 389 14.80 -0.25 -21.76
CA ASN A 389 14.96 -0.84 -20.43
C ASN A 389 13.88 -0.37 -19.42
N VAL A 390 13.29 0.80 -19.65
CA VAL A 390 12.19 1.35 -18.85
C VAL A 390 10.85 0.81 -19.35
N GLN A 391 10.65 0.71 -20.67
CA GLN A 391 9.43 0.15 -21.27
C GLN A 391 9.14 -1.27 -20.76
N ALA A 392 10.17 -2.10 -20.59
CA ALA A 392 10.04 -3.45 -20.03
C ALA A 392 9.50 -3.49 -18.58
N ARG A 393 9.46 -2.35 -17.88
CA ARG A 393 8.95 -2.20 -16.52
C ARG A 393 7.59 -1.52 -16.45
N LEU A 394 6.96 -1.24 -17.59
CA LEU A 394 5.67 -0.58 -17.68
C LEU A 394 4.67 -1.56 -18.29
N ILE A 395 3.76 -2.08 -17.46
CA ILE A 395 2.67 -2.95 -17.93
C ILE A 395 1.34 -2.29 -17.59
N GLU A 396 0.58 -1.95 -18.63
CA GLU A 396 -0.77 -1.42 -18.48
C GLU A 396 -1.76 -2.54 -18.17
N ARG A 397 -2.59 -2.34 -17.13
CA ARG A 397 -3.74 -3.20 -16.82
C ARG A 397 -4.78 -2.37 -16.08
N ASN A 398 -6.06 -2.59 -16.37
CA ASN A 398 -7.14 -1.87 -15.69
C ASN A 398 -7.07 -2.07 -14.15
N GLY A 399 -7.22 -0.98 -13.40
CA GLY A 399 -7.08 -0.97 -11.93
C GLY A 399 -5.63 -0.87 -11.41
N TYR A 400 -4.64 -0.75 -12.30
CA TYR A 400 -3.22 -0.63 -11.93
C TYR A 400 -2.62 0.67 -12.47
N ALA A 401 -1.76 1.30 -11.67
CA ALA A 401 -0.87 2.34 -12.15
C ALA A 401 0.27 1.73 -12.97
N ASN A 402 0.77 0.57 -12.50
CA ASN A 402 1.74 -0.24 -13.22
C ASN A 402 1.67 -1.70 -12.75
N TYR A 403 1.19 -2.58 -13.61
CA TYR A 403 0.96 -3.99 -13.28
C TYR A 403 2.25 -4.80 -13.13
N PHE A 404 3.37 -4.31 -13.66
CA PHE A 404 4.69 -4.94 -13.54
C PHE A 404 5.05 -5.31 -12.10
N PHE A 405 4.80 -4.40 -11.16
CA PHE A 405 5.09 -4.63 -9.75
C PHE A 405 4.19 -5.69 -9.13
N ASN A 406 2.94 -5.79 -9.58
CA ASN A 406 2.06 -6.84 -9.11
C ASN A 406 2.55 -8.22 -9.55
N GLU A 407 2.99 -8.36 -10.82
CA GLU A 407 3.54 -9.63 -11.31
C GLU A 407 4.78 -10.07 -10.53
N GLN A 408 5.65 -9.14 -10.15
CA GLN A 408 6.81 -9.45 -9.32
C GLN A 408 6.43 -9.98 -7.94
N GLU A 409 5.44 -9.37 -7.29
CA GLU A 409 4.97 -9.81 -5.98
C GLU A 409 4.26 -11.17 -6.07
N GLN A 410 3.48 -11.40 -7.14
CA GLN A 410 2.90 -12.72 -7.41
C GLN A 410 3.96 -13.81 -7.59
N GLN A 411 5.04 -13.50 -8.34
CA GLN A 411 6.15 -14.41 -8.56
C GLN A 411 6.91 -14.71 -7.26
N SER A 412 7.21 -13.67 -6.48
CA SER A 412 7.88 -13.79 -5.18
C SER A 412 7.06 -14.63 -4.20
N PHE A 413 5.74 -14.42 -4.16
CA PHE A 413 4.80 -15.18 -3.34
C PHE A 413 4.82 -16.67 -3.72
N ILE A 414 4.64 -17.02 -5.00
CA ILE A 414 4.57 -18.44 -5.39
C ILE A 414 5.90 -19.17 -5.18
N GLU A 415 7.03 -18.48 -5.37
CA GLU A 415 8.35 -19.03 -5.07
C GLU A 415 8.51 -19.31 -3.58
N SER A 416 8.05 -18.41 -2.71
CA SER A 416 8.07 -18.63 -1.26
C SER A 416 7.13 -19.76 -0.87
N LEU A 417 5.88 -19.74 -1.33
CA LEU A 417 4.87 -20.76 -1.02
C LEU A 417 5.33 -22.18 -1.35
N ARG A 418 5.99 -22.37 -2.50
CA ARG A 418 6.52 -23.68 -2.93
C ARG A 418 7.75 -24.14 -2.12
N LYS A 419 8.47 -23.23 -1.47
CA LYS A 419 9.58 -23.58 -0.56
C LYS A 419 9.08 -24.05 0.80
N GLN A 420 7.92 -23.56 1.24
CA GLN A 420 7.34 -23.88 2.54
C GLN A 420 6.72 -25.27 2.60
N ASN A 421 6.45 -25.89 1.45
CA ASN A 421 5.79 -27.17 1.42
C ASN A 421 6.83 -28.32 1.48
N PRO A 422 6.69 -29.28 2.40
CA PRO A 422 7.60 -30.43 2.58
C PRO A 422 7.64 -31.44 1.40
N ILE A 423 6.96 -31.12 0.31
CA ILE A 423 7.00 -31.87 -0.95
C ILE A 423 8.39 -31.66 -1.58
N THR A 424 9.11 -32.77 -1.80
CA THR A 424 10.55 -32.79 -2.13
C THR A 424 10.83 -32.25 -3.55
N ASP A 425 12.08 -31.89 -3.86
CA ASP A 425 12.45 -31.44 -5.22
C ASP A 425 12.14 -32.45 -6.33
N ALA A 426 12.11 -33.76 -6.02
CA ALA A 426 11.70 -34.82 -6.94
C ALA A 426 10.21 -34.75 -7.33
N ASP A 427 9.42 -33.99 -6.56
CA ASP A 427 7.97 -33.81 -6.72
C ASP A 427 7.60 -32.48 -7.37
N ARG A 428 8.61 -31.67 -7.68
CA ARG A 428 8.51 -30.43 -8.46
C ARG A 428 8.56 -30.69 -9.97
N GLU A 429 8.66 -31.95 -10.40
CA GLU A 429 8.37 -32.32 -11.79
C GLU A 429 6.91 -32.00 -12.11
N SER A 430 6.67 -31.48 -13.33
CA SER A 430 5.32 -31.16 -13.77
C SER A 430 4.55 -32.42 -14.17
N PRO A 431 3.31 -32.62 -13.71
CA PRO A 431 2.58 -31.77 -12.77
C PRO A 431 2.93 -32.06 -11.30
N PRO A 432 2.98 -31.03 -10.43
CA PRO A 432 3.23 -31.21 -9.00
C PRO A 432 2.17 -32.12 -8.34
N ARG A 433 2.56 -32.83 -7.28
CA ARG A 433 1.68 -33.71 -6.48
C ARG A 433 0.39 -32.99 -6.08
N SER A 434 -0.73 -33.35 -6.71
CA SER A 434 -1.98 -32.60 -6.60
C SER A 434 -2.95 -33.15 -5.55
N ASN A 435 -2.74 -34.35 -4.99
CA ASN A 435 -3.70 -34.93 -4.04
C ASN A 435 -3.16 -34.87 -2.62
N TRP A 436 -3.94 -34.34 -1.67
CA TRP A 436 -3.58 -34.28 -0.25
C TRP A 436 -4.45 -35.23 0.58
N VAL A 437 -3.80 -35.98 1.46
CA VAL A 437 -4.46 -36.72 2.53
C VAL A 437 -3.86 -36.28 3.86
N ILE A 438 -4.69 -35.62 4.67
CA ILE A 438 -4.30 -35.08 5.98
C ILE A 438 -5.01 -35.91 7.05
N THR A 439 -4.27 -36.41 8.02
CA THR A 439 -4.82 -37.09 9.18
C THR A 439 -4.44 -36.37 10.46
N GLY A 440 -5.32 -36.45 11.44
CA GLY A 440 -5.10 -35.81 12.73
C GLY A 440 -6.15 -36.21 13.75
N ILE A 441 -6.19 -35.45 14.82
CA ILE A 441 -7.21 -35.56 15.86
C ILE A 441 -7.77 -34.17 16.19
N THR A 442 -9.03 -34.08 16.58
CA THR A 442 -9.59 -32.82 17.06
C THR A 442 -8.94 -32.39 18.38
N ASP A 443 -8.76 -31.08 18.56
CA ASP A 443 -8.24 -30.48 19.80
C ASP A 443 -9.36 -30.22 20.83
N ASP A 444 -10.29 -31.18 20.97
CA ASP A 444 -11.40 -31.13 21.91
C ASP A 444 -11.09 -31.94 23.18
N ALA A 445 -11.88 -31.72 24.24
CA ALA A 445 -11.80 -32.51 25.47
C ALA A 445 -11.94 -34.02 25.22
N LYS A 446 -12.69 -34.40 24.18
CA LYS A 446 -12.75 -35.76 23.64
C LYS A 446 -12.26 -35.72 22.19
N ALA A 447 -10.99 -36.06 21.99
CA ALA A 447 -10.38 -36.09 20.67
C ALA A 447 -11.09 -37.09 19.74
N GLU A 448 -11.47 -36.64 18.56
CA GLU A 448 -12.02 -37.46 17.47
C GLU A 448 -11.00 -37.59 16.34
N PRO A 449 -10.88 -38.76 15.68
CA PRO A 449 -10.01 -38.90 14.52
C PRO A 449 -10.51 -38.04 13.36
N VAL A 450 -9.58 -37.40 12.65
CA VAL A 450 -9.85 -36.57 11.48
C VAL A 450 -9.09 -37.13 10.28
N LYS A 451 -9.78 -37.21 9.14
CA LYS A 451 -9.17 -37.50 7.84
C LYS A 451 -9.74 -36.56 6.79
N LEU A 452 -8.88 -35.81 6.13
CA LEU A 452 -9.19 -34.92 5.01
C LEU A 452 -8.56 -35.49 3.74
N MET A 453 -9.33 -35.51 2.65
CA MET A 453 -8.88 -35.89 1.32
C MET A 453 -9.25 -34.74 0.39
N ILE A 454 -8.24 -34.08 -0.16
CA ILE A 454 -8.39 -32.92 -1.05
C ILE A 454 -7.72 -33.28 -2.38
N THR A 455 -8.52 -33.60 -3.39
CA THR A 455 -8.06 -33.97 -4.74
C THR A 455 -8.82 -33.17 -5.79
N ASP A 456 -8.36 -33.25 -7.05
CA ASP A 456 -9.06 -32.62 -8.18
C ASP A 456 -10.42 -33.28 -8.48
N GLU A 457 -10.58 -34.55 -8.13
CA GLU A 457 -11.80 -35.33 -8.42
C GLU A 457 -12.77 -35.39 -7.24
N LYS A 458 -12.25 -35.33 -6.01
CA LYS A 458 -13.03 -35.55 -4.80
C LYS A 458 -12.47 -34.80 -3.61
N ILE A 459 -13.34 -34.04 -2.95
CA ILE A 459 -13.07 -33.40 -1.67
C ILE A 459 -13.91 -34.11 -0.61
N ALA A 460 -13.27 -34.73 0.38
CA ALA A 460 -13.94 -35.45 1.44
C ALA A 460 -13.28 -35.23 2.80
N MET A 461 -14.10 -35.22 3.84
CA MET A 461 -13.70 -35.06 5.22
C MET A 461 -14.45 -36.06 6.11
N VAL A 462 -13.73 -36.67 7.04
CA VAL A 462 -14.29 -37.48 8.12
C VAL A 462 -13.79 -36.92 9.45
N VAL A 463 -14.71 -36.64 10.38
CA VAL A 463 -14.43 -36.20 11.75
C VAL A 463 -15.24 -37.08 12.71
N GLY A 464 -14.59 -38.02 13.38
CA GLY A 464 -15.26 -39.06 14.17
C GLY A 464 -16.18 -39.91 13.29
N GLU A 465 -17.48 -39.87 13.56
CA GLU A 465 -18.52 -40.55 12.77
C GLU A 465 -19.13 -39.67 11.66
N ARG A 466 -18.78 -38.38 11.61
CA ARG A 466 -19.32 -37.43 10.64
C ARG A 466 -18.51 -37.51 9.35
N SER A 467 -19.18 -37.67 8.22
CA SER A 467 -18.57 -37.56 6.89
C SER A 467 -19.18 -36.42 6.11
N LEU A 468 -18.35 -35.66 5.41
CA LEU A 468 -18.75 -34.63 4.46
C LEU A 468 -18.02 -34.90 3.15
N GLU A 469 -18.75 -34.85 2.04
CA GLU A 469 -18.20 -34.92 0.69
C GLU A 469 -18.68 -33.68 -0.06
N ALA A 470 -17.79 -33.10 -0.86
CA ALA A 470 -18.09 -32.01 -1.77
C ALA A 470 -17.77 -32.50 -3.19
N ASP A 471 -18.79 -32.54 -4.04
CA ASP A 471 -18.74 -33.04 -5.40
C ASP A 471 -18.41 -31.93 -6.40
N GLY A 472 -18.40 -30.67 -5.96
CA GLY A 472 -17.97 -29.54 -6.77
C GLY A 472 -17.95 -28.20 -6.04
N LYS A 473 -17.68 -27.14 -6.79
CA LYS A 473 -17.55 -25.77 -6.26
C LYS A 473 -18.81 -25.25 -5.55
N GLY A 474 -20.00 -25.70 -5.96
CA GLY A 474 -21.25 -25.34 -5.30
C GLY A 474 -21.32 -25.82 -3.84
N ASP A 475 -20.88 -27.06 -3.58
CA ASP A 475 -20.86 -27.59 -2.21
C ASP A 475 -19.82 -26.87 -1.34
N ILE A 476 -18.69 -26.48 -1.93
CA ILE A 476 -17.66 -25.66 -1.26
C ILE A 476 -18.23 -24.29 -0.91
N TYR A 477 -18.92 -23.65 -1.85
CA TYR A 477 -19.61 -22.38 -1.65
C TYR A 477 -20.60 -22.47 -0.48
N ASP A 478 -21.52 -23.45 -0.55
CA ASP A 478 -22.54 -23.66 0.47
C ASP A 478 -21.91 -23.96 1.85
N ALA A 479 -20.79 -24.70 1.87
CA ALA A 479 -20.08 -25.00 3.11
C ALA A 479 -19.52 -23.75 3.81
N ILE A 480 -19.02 -22.76 3.04
CA ILE A 480 -18.53 -21.48 3.55
C ILE A 480 -19.72 -20.63 4.02
N SER A 481 -20.72 -20.41 3.16
CA SER A 481 -21.88 -19.56 3.48
C SER A 481 -22.70 -20.10 4.66
N ALA A 482 -22.81 -21.43 4.80
CA ALA A 482 -23.45 -22.05 5.96
C ALA A 482 -22.58 -22.04 7.23
N ARG A 483 -21.36 -21.48 7.19
CA ARG A 483 -20.36 -21.49 8.28
C ARG A 483 -20.12 -22.89 8.83
N SER A 484 -20.05 -23.88 7.96
CA SER A 484 -19.90 -25.27 8.35
C SER A 484 -18.43 -25.66 8.52
N ILE A 485 -18.17 -26.80 9.17
CA ILE A 485 -16.83 -27.39 9.20
C ILE A 485 -16.30 -27.73 7.80
N GLY A 486 -17.18 -27.87 6.80
CA GLY A 486 -16.79 -28.10 5.41
C GLY A 486 -15.99 -26.96 4.81
N GLY A 487 -16.11 -25.72 5.31
CA GLY A 487 -15.34 -24.58 4.79
C GLY A 487 -13.82 -24.74 4.85
N ILE A 488 -13.30 -25.63 5.71
CA ILE A 488 -11.87 -25.98 5.73
C ILE A 488 -11.38 -26.51 4.38
N THR A 489 -12.25 -27.20 3.63
CA THR A 489 -11.87 -27.79 2.36
C THR A 489 -11.64 -26.73 1.28
N ALA A 490 -12.34 -25.60 1.33
CA ALA A 490 -12.13 -24.47 0.43
C ALA A 490 -10.72 -23.88 0.55
N ALA A 491 -10.29 -23.62 1.79
CA ALA A 491 -8.98 -23.07 2.08
C ALA A 491 -7.85 -24.06 1.71
N LEU A 492 -8.04 -25.35 2.02
CA LEU A 492 -7.07 -26.39 1.66
C LEU A 492 -6.99 -26.63 0.15
N ASP A 493 -8.11 -26.63 -0.55
CA ASP A 493 -8.12 -26.78 -2.01
C ASP A 493 -7.48 -25.58 -2.70
N GLY A 494 -7.81 -24.36 -2.25
CA GLY A 494 -7.15 -23.14 -2.70
C GLY A 494 -5.64 -23.19 -2.47
N TRP A 495 -5.19 -23.67 -1.30
CA TRP A 495 -3.76 -23.83 -1.02
C TRP A 495 -3.07 -24.81 -1.95
N ARG A 496 -3.63 -26.01 -2.07
CA ARG A 496 -3.15 -27.09 -2.92
C ARG A 496 -3.03 -26.63 -4.38
N ARG A 497 -4.07 -26.01 -4.92
CA ARG A 497 -4.11 -25.51 -6.29
C ARG A 497 -3.16 -24.33 -6.51
N MET A 498 -3.05 -23.41 -5.56
CA MET A 498 -2.10 -22.30 -5.70
C MET A 498 -0.66 -22.81 -5.79
N ILE A 499 -0.29 -23.81 -4.98
CA ILE A 499 1.02 -24.47 -5.09
C ILE A 499 1.19 -25.14 -6.46
N ALA A 500 0.18 -25.89 -6.88
CA ALA A 500 0.25 -26.73 -8.07
C ALA A 500 0.26 -25.89 -9.37
N ASP A 501 -0.76 -25.08 -9.55
CA ASP A 501 -1.04 -24.32 -10.76
C ASP A 501 -0.26 -23.00 -10.81
N GLY A 502 -0.06 -22.39 -9.63
CA GLY A 502 0.46 -21.04 -9.51
C GLY A 502 -0.52 -19.96 -10.01
N PRO A 503 -0.16 -18.68 -9.84
CA PRO A 503 -1.05 -17.55 -10.13
C PRO A 503 -1.57 -17.51 -11.58
N LYS A 504 -0.78 -18.00 -12.55
CA LYS A 504 -1.14 -17.98 -13.98
C LYS A 504 -2.27 -18.93 -14.37
N LYS A 505 -2.53 -19.97 -13.57
CA LYS A 505 -3.50 -21.03 -13.88
C LYS A 505 -4.57 -21.21 -12.80
N PHE A 506 -4.41 -20.57 -11.63
CA PHE A 506 -5.37 -20.65 -10.53
C PHE A 506 -6.73 -20.02 -10.87
N GLY A 507 -6.72 -18.93 -11.64
CA GLY A 507 -7.88 -18.10 -11.95
C GLY A 507 -7.45 -16.64 -12.09
N GLU A 508 -8.26 -15.68 -11.65
CA GLU A 508 -7.77 -14.30 -11.51
C GLU A 508 -6.89 -14.21 -10.26
N CYS A 509 -5.66 -13.73 -10.42
CA CYS A 509 -4.70 -13.62 -9.33
C CYS A 509 -4.08 -12.23 -9.30
N TYR A 510 -3.89 -11.72 -8.09
CA TYR A 510 -3.19 -10.46 -7.85
C TYR A 510 -2.69 -10.37 -6.41
N TYR A 511 -1.56 -9.70 -6.25
CA TYR A 511 -1.10 -9.29 -4.92
C TYR A 511 -1.91 -8.07 -4.48
N LEU A 512 -2.59 -8.15 -3.34
CA LEU A 512 -3.45 -7.07 -2.84
C LEU A 512 -2.65 -5.94 -2.20
N GLY A 513 -1.57 -6.30 -1.50
CA GLY A 513 -0.81 -5.45 -0.61
C GLY A 513 -0.66 -6.08 0.78
N THR A 514 -0.40 -5.27 1.80
CA THR A 514 -0.21 -5.74 3.19
C THR A 514 -1.38 -5.38 4.08
N MET A 515 -1.86 -6.29 4.93
CA MET A 515 -3.00 -6.04 5.82
C MET A 515 -2.81 -6.62 7.23
N PRO A 516 -3.49 -6.08 8.26
CA PRO A 516 -3.39 -6.62 9.61
C PRO A 516 -4.08 -7.98 9.71
N LEU A 517 -3.40 -8.94 10.35
CA LEU A 517 -4.00 -10.23 10.68
C LEU A 517 -4.64 -10.12 12.07
N GLY A 518 -5.96 -10.33 12.16
CA GLY A 518 -6.71 -10.16 13.41
C GLY A 518 -6.68 -8.73 13.98
N GLY A 519 -6.45 -7.71 13.14
CA GLY A 519 -6.31 -6.32 13.57
C GLY A 519 -4.96 -5.99 14.22
N GLU A 520 -3.96 -6.89 14.11
CA GLU A 520 -2.65 -6.75 14.73
C GLU A 520 -1.52 -6.62 13.70
N ARG A 521 -0.40 -6.04 14.16
CA ARG A 521 0.87 -5.96 13.42
C ARG A 521 1.82 -7.11 13.85
N PRO A 522 2.82 -7.50 13.04
CA PRO A 522 3.21 -6.91 11.75
C PRO A 522 2.14 -7.11 10.66
N LEU A 523 2.14 -6.28 9.61
CA LEU A 523 1.19 -6.48 8.51
C LEU A 523 1.59 -7.71 7.70
N ARG A 524 0.62 -8.45 7.17
CA ARG A 524 0.83 -9.66 6.38
C ARG A 524 0.69 -9.34 4.91
N ASP A 525 1.59 -9.90 4.11
CA ASP A 525 1.47 -9.90 2.66
C ASP A 525 0.23 -10.69 2.26
N CYS A 526 -0.62 -10.12 1.40
CA CYS A 526 -1.88 -10.74 1.00
C CYS A 526 -1.87 -11.01 -0.50
N MET A 527 -1.76 -12.28 -0.87
CA MET A 527 -2.01 -12.74 -2.24
C MET A 527 -3.49 -13.14 -2.38
N VAL A 528 -4.14 -12.74 -3.46
CA VAL A 528 -5.53 -13.08 -3.76
C VAL A 528 -5.58 -13.95 -5.01
N GLY A 529 -6.33 -15.05 -4.94
CA GLY A 529 -6.70 -15.87 -6.08
C GLY A 529 -8.22 -16.04 -6.12
N ILE A 530 -8.83 -15.89 -7.29
CA ILE A 530 -10.28 -16.02 -7.51
C ILE A 530 -10.50 -17.13 -8.51
N ASP A 531 -11.27 -18.14 -8.11
CA ASP A 531 -11.53 -19.32 -8.91
C ASP A 531 -13.05 -19.56 -9.05
N GLY A 532 -13.64 -18.96 -10.07
CA GLY A 532 -15.10 -18.87 -10.19
C GLY A 532 -15.64 -17.85 -9.19
N GLU A 533 -16.52 -18.30 -8.29
CA GLU A 533 -17.13 -17.43 -7.26
C GLU A 533 -16.34 -17.40 -5.95
N ILE A 534 -15.38 -18.32 -5.77
CA ILE A 534 -14.60 -18.41 -4.54
C ILE A 534 -13.37 -17.52 -4.63
N GLU A 535 -13.24 -16.59 -3.69
CA GLU A 535 -12.03 -15.80 -3.49
C GLU A 535 -11.21 -16.41 -2.33
N VAL A 536 -9.93 -16.68 -2.59
CA VAL A 536 -8.99 -17.21 -1.62
C VAL A 536 -7.90 -16.17 -1.38
N ARG A 537 -7.63 -15.87 -0.10
CA ARG A 537 -6.56 -14.95 0.32
C ARG A 537 -5.52 -15.70 1.14
N PHE A 538 -4.25 -15.50 0.78
CA PHE A 538 -3.11 -16.07 1.49
C PHE A 538 -2.40 -14.95 2.25
N LEU A 539 -2.40 -15.04 3.58
CA LEU A 539 -1.74 -14.07 4.45
C LEU A 539 -0.40 -14.62 4.93
N SER A 540 0.69 -14.04 4.42
CA SER A 540 2.06 -14.41 4.74
C SER A 540 2.70 -13.46 5.74
N HIS A 541 3.42 -14.02 6.71
CA HIS A 541 4.22 -13.22 7.66
C HIS A 541 5.36 -12.51 6.92
N PRO A 542 5.62 -11.21 7.14
CA PRO A 542 6.56 -10.45 6.31
C PRO A 542 8.02 -10.93 6.43
N ASP A 543 8.44 -11.34 7.63
CA ASP A 543 9.84 -11.76 7.84
C ASP A 543 10.11 -13.22 7.42
N SER A 544 9.25 -14.16 7.83
CA SER A 544 9.43 -15.59 7.51
C SER A 544 8.84 -15.99 6.16
N GLN A 545 8.00 -15.13 5.57
CA GLN A 545 7.20 -15.36 4.37
C GLN A 545 6.19 -16.53 4.48
N MET A 546 6.14 -17.22 5.62
CA MET A 546 5.25 -18.35 5.87
C MET A 546 3.80 -17.92 5.77
N VAL A 547 2.97 -18.69 5.06
CA VAL A 547 1.51 -18.51 5.09
C VAL A 547 0.99 -18.88 6.49
N GLU A 548 0.44 -17.91 7.19
CA GLU A 548 -0.12 -18.07 8.54
C GLU A 548 -1.64 -18.33 8.49
N VAL A 549 -2.33 -17.72 7.53
CA VAL A 549 -3.78 -17.83 7.38
C VAL A 549 -4.18 -17.89 5.91
N ILE A 550 -5.17 -18.73 5.61
CA ILE A 550 -5.84 -18.78 4.31
C ILE A 550 -7.32 -18.48 4.53
N GLU A 551 -7.81 -17.40 3.94
CA GLU A 551 -9.23 -17.03 3.96
C GLU A 551 -9.90 -17.51 2.66
N ALA A 552 -11.06 -18.15 2.76
CA ALA A 552 -11.89 -18.51 1.60
C ALA A 552 -13.27 -17.86 1.73
N PHE A 553 -13.65 -17.09 0.72
CA PHE A 553 -14.89 -16.34 0.63
C PHE A 553 -15.80 -16.96 -0.43
N ALA A 554 -17.04 -17.26 -0.05
CA ALA A 554 -18.13 -17.51 -1.00
C ALA A 554 -18.69 -16.19 -1.56
N ASP A 555 -18.86 -15.19 -0.70
CA ASP A 555 -19.20 -13.83 -1.07
C ASP A 555 -18.25 -12.85 -0.36
N ARG A 556 -17.82 -11.80 -1.06
CA ARG A 556 -16.95 -10.73 -0.53
C ARG A 556 -17.61 -9.92 0.58
N ASP A 557 -18.92 -9.91 0.64
CA ASP A 557 -19.72 -9.29 1.71
C ASP A 557 -20.06 -10.29 2.82
N GLU A 558 -19.57 -11.53 2.78
CA GLU A 558 -19.74 -12.56 3.82
C GLU A 558 -18.48 -12.78 4.70
N ASP A 559 -18.62 -13.59 5.76
CA ASP A 559 -17.49 -13.99 6.61
C ASP A 559 -16.74 -15.15 5.94
N PRO A 560 -15.41 -15.08 5.81
CA PRO A 560 -14.67 -16.17 5.21
C PRO A 560 -14.58 -17.37 6.15
N ALA A 561 -14.38 -18.55 5.55
CA ALA A 561 -13.73 -19.66 6.23
C ALA A 561 -12.25 -19.32 6.36
N GLU A 562 -11.75 -19.20 7.59
CA GLU A 562 -10.36 -18.83 7.89
C GLU A 562 -9.61 -20.05 8.39
N LEU A 563 -8.67 -20.56 7.60
CA LEU A 563 -7.77 -21.61 8.01
C LEU A 563 -6.51 -21.01 8.62
N TRP A 564 -6.41 -21.07 9.94
CA TRP A 564 -5.21 -20.67 10.68
C TRP A 564 -4.23 -21.84 10.75
N ILE A 565 -2.98 -21.58 10.37
CA ILE A 565 -1.94 -22.60 10.17
C ILE A 565 -0.83 -22.35 11.18
N THR A 566 -0.51 -23.35 12.00
CA THR A 566 0.61 -23.29 12.97
C THR A 566 1.64 -24.35 12.64
N HIS A 567 2.91 -23.98 12.74
CA HIS A 567 4.07 -24.87 12.60
C HIS A 567 4.79 -25.00 13.94
N ASP A 568 5.44 -26.14 14.18
CA ASP A 568 6.25 -26.31 15.39
C ASP A 568 7.52 -25.45 15.32
N ILE A 569 7.81 -24.77 16.44
CA ILE A 569 8.92 -23.82 16.53
C ILE A 569 10.25 -24.53 16.24
N GLY A 570 10.99 -24.04 15.25
CA GLY A 570 12.34 -24.53 14.91
C GLY A 570 12.39 -25.61 13.83
N ASN A 571 11.26 -25.98 13.21
CA ASN A 571 11.23 -26.87 12.05
C ASN A 571 10.32 -26.31 10.95
N THR A 572 10.84 -25.37 10.15
CA THR A 572 10.13 -24.75 9.03
C THR A 572 9.95 -25.67 7.82
N ASP A 573 10.65 -26.80 7.80
CA ASP A 573 10.54 -27.82 6.74
C ASP A 573 9.50 -28.89 7.07
N ALA A 574 8.85 -28.82 8.25
CA ALA A 574 7.81 -29.75 8.64
C ALA A 574 6.43 -29.31 8.14
N VAL A 575 5.56 -30.30 7.93
CA VAL A 575 4.12 -30.07 7.72
C VAL A 575 3.54 -29.25 8.88
N PRO A 576 2.47 -28.48 8.66
CA PRO A 576 1.78 -27.77 9.75
C PRO A 576 1.43 -28.71 10.90
N SER A 577 1.65 -28.29 12.13
CA SER A 577 1.30 -29.07 13.33
C SER A 577 -0.15 -28.88 13.74
N THR A 578 -0.75 -27.72 13.42
CA THR A 578 -2.16 -27.44 13.71
C THR A 578 -2.84 -26.70 12.55
N LEU A 579 -4.06 -27.13 12.26
CA LEU A 579 -5.01 -26.45 11.39
C LEU A 579 -6.22 -26.02 12.23
N ASP A 580 -6.57 -24.74 12.23
CA ASP A 580 -7.69 -24.20 13.00
C ASP A 580 -8.64 -23.42 12.07
N LEU A 581 -9.76 -24.05 11.72
CA LEU A 581 -10.83 -23.41 10.96
C LEU A 581 -11.61 -22.47 11.88
N ARG A 582 -11.69 -21.20 11.47
CA ARG A 582 -12.44 -20.16 12.16
C ARG A 582 -13.42 -19.47 11.22
N TYR A 583 -14.46 -18.90 11.83
CA TYR A 583 -15.32 -17.89 11.21
C TYR A 583 -15.34 -16.68 12.14
N GLY A 584 -14.66 -15.61 11.75
CA GLY A 584 -14.39 -14.48 12.65
C GLY A 584 -13.49 -14.90 13.81
N THR A 585 -13.92 -14.65 15.04
CA THR A 585 -13.13 -14.98 16.25
C THR A 585 -13.40 -16.38 16.81
N GLU A 586 -14.33 -17.12 16.22
CA GLU A 586 -14.79 -18.42 16.72
C GLU A 586 -14.08 -19.56 16.01
N SER A 587 -13.48 -20.48 16.77
CA SER A 587 -12.91 -21.74 16.25
C SER A 587 -14.02 -22.79 16.11
N PHE A 588 -14.10 -23.38 14.92
CA PHE A 588 -15.12 -24.37 14.54
C PHE A 588 -14.55 -25.78 14.43
N LEU A 589 -13.31 -25.90 13.97
CA LEU A 589 -12.62 -27.18 13.86
C LEU A 589 -11.12 -26.95 14.00
N LYS A 590 -10.55 -27.45 15.10
CA LYS A 590 -9.12 -27.42 15.35
C LYS A 590 -8.54 -28.82 15.31
N ILE A 591 -7.58 -29.03 14.42
CA ILE A 591 -6.97 -30.33 14.10
C ILE A 591 -5.50 -30.29 14.48
N LYS A 592 -5.07 -31.20 15.35
CA LYS A 592 -3.66 -31.54 15.53
C LYS A 592 -3.27 -32.53 14.45
N VAL A 593 -2.41 -32.10 13.53
CA VAL A 593 -2.01 -32.90 12.38
C VAL A 593 -1.06 -33.99 12.85
N THR A 594 -1.36 -35.24 12.49
CA THR A 594 -0.51 -36.40 12.80
C THR A 594 0.27 -36.89 11.58
N ASP A 595 -0.31 -36.75 10.39
CA ASP A 595 0.34 -37.10 9.13
C ASP A 595 -0.27 -36.31 7.98
N TRP A 596 0.55 -35.97 6.99
CA TRP A 596 0.12 -35.26 5.78
C TRP A 596 0.90 -35.83 4.60
N THR A 597 0.17 -36.53 3.73
CA THR A 597 0.73 -37.16 2.53
C THR A 597 0.23 -36.48 1.27
N SER A 598 1.09 -36.49 0.25
CA SER A 598 0.81 -35.93 -1.07
C SER A 598 1.05 -37.01 -2.12
N THR A 599 0.12 -37.23 -3.05
CA THR A 599 0.27 -38.20 -4.15
C THR A 599 0.02 -37.56 -5.52
N LEU A 600 0.42 -38.24 -6.59
CA LEU A 600 0.07 -37.84 -7.95
C LEU A 600 -1.45 -38.04 -8.19
N PRO A 601 -2.07 -37.23 -9.06
CA PRO A 601 -3.39 -37.54 -9.58
C PRO A 601 -3.33 -38.85 -10.37
N ASP A 602 -4.34 -39.70 -10.22
CA ASP A 602 -4.43 -40.95 -10.98
C ASP A 602 -4.43 -40.61 -12.48
N LYS A 603 -3.61 -41.30 -13.27
CA LYS A 603 -3.68 -41.14 -14.74
C LYS A 603 -5.10 -41.53 -15.17
N PRO A 604 -5.79 -40.74 -16.01
CA PRO A 604 -7.07 -41.17 -16.56
C PRO A 604 -6.84 -42.51 -17.26
N ASN A 605 -7.54 -43.54 -16.79
CA ASN A 605 -7.46 -44.89 -17.34
C ASN A 605 -7.67 -44.81 -18.85
N ASP A 606 -6.65 -45.20 -19.62
CA ASP A 606 -6.80 -45.50 -21.04
C ASP A 606 -7.87 -46.61 -21.16
N PRO A 607 -9.05 -46.34 -21.75
CA PRO A 607 -10.09 -47.35 -21.89
C PRO A 607 -9.67 -48.51 -22.81
N GLY A 608 -8.47 -48.48 -23.41
CA GLY A 608 -7.99 -49.42 -24.41
C GLY A 608 -7.22 -50.66 -23.92
N LYS A 609 -6.86 -50.81 -22.64
CA LYS A 609 -6.15 -52.03 -22.19
C LYS A 609 -7.07 -53.05 -21.53
N ALA A 610 -7.70 -53.85 -22.40
CA ALA A 610 -8.34 -55.10 -22.02
C ALA A 610 -7.36 -56.01 -21.27
N ILE A 611 -7.83 -56.57 -20.15
CA ILE A 611 -7.21 -57.64 -19.39
C ILE A 611 -7.02 -58.84 -20.33
N ALA A 612 -5.76 -59.20 -20.62
CA ALA A 612 -5.47 -60.48 -21.26
C ALA A 612 -5.57 -61.59 -20.19
N PRO A 613 -6.23 -62.73 -20.48
CA PRO A 613 -6.41 -63.79 -19.50
C PRO A 613 -5.10 -64.55 -19.28
N GLU A 614 -4.89 -64.94 -18.03
CA GLU A 614 -3.76 -65.77 -17.57
C GLU A 614 -3.67 -67.08 -18.38
N GLY A 615 -2.58 -67.22 -19.12
CA GLY A 615 -2.21 -68.44 -19.84
C GLY A 615 -1.23 -69.28 -19.02
N SER A 616 -1.71 -70.46 -18.64
CA SER A 616 -1.03 -71.62 -18.04
C SER A 616 0.46 -71.81 -18.35
N ASN A 617 1.21 -72.10 -17.29
CA ASN A 617 2.56 -72.67 -17.29
C ASN A 617 2.63 -74.01 -18.05
N GLU A 618 3.54 -74.13 -19.01
CA GLU A 618 4.20 -75.40 -19.37
C GLU A 618 5.70 -75.16 -19.67
N PRO A 619 6.60 -76.08 -19.27
CA PRO A 619 8.05 -75.85 -19.29
C PRO A 619 8.66 -76.18 -20.66
N LYS A 620 9.50 -75.28 -21.18
CA LYS A 620 10.30 -75.55 -22.39
C LYS A 620 11.47 -76.47 -22.07
N ASN A 621 11.37 -77.68 -22.62
CA ASN A 621 12.43 -78.66 -22.76
C ASN A 621 13.53 -78.13 -23.68
N THR A 622 14.78 -78.22 -23.24
CA THR A 622 15.99 -77.93 -24.02
C THR A 622 16.30 -79.07 -24.99
N GLY A 623 16.39 -78.77 -26.27
CA GLY A 623 16.90 -79.67 -27.30
C GLY A 623 17.43 -78.86 -28.48
N ALA A 624 18.74 -78.94 -28.68
CA ALA A 624 19.53 -78.22 -29.69
C ALA A 624 19.64 -79.00 -31.02
N GLU A 625 20.35 -78.38 -31.95
CA GLU A 625 20.76 -78.79 -33.31
C GLU A 625 19.77 -78.37 -34.41
N SER A 626 20.15 -77.59 -35.41
CA SER A 626 21.46 -77.36 -36.06
C SER A 626 21.66 -75.93 -36.53
#